data_AF-A0A378BTF9-F1
#
_entry.id   AF-A0A378BTF9-F1
#
_cell.length_a   1.000
_cell.length_b   1.000
_cell.length_c   1.000
_cell.angle_alpha   90.00
_cell.angle_beta   90.00
_cell.angle_gamma   90.00
#
_symmetry.space_group_name_H-M   'P 1'
#
loop_
_entity.id
_entity.type
_entity.pdbx_description
1 polymer ?
#
loop_
_entity_poly.entity_id
_entity_poly.type
_entity_poly.pdbx_seq_one_letter_code
_entity_poly.pdbx_strand_id
1 'polypeptide(L)'
;MLKKKTKSAASFTPIRFGLLCVAILGCLGLLLVRVGWLQIISPDNLVKQEDMRSLREEPVAVERGMISDREGRPLAVSVPVSAIWIDPQTTMEKGGVGYGPRWQAMAEALHLNLGELAQRVQSHPHARFLYLARQINPEQAEWIDKLHLPGVYLRDESRRFYPAGHVAANLLGFTNVDNQGIEGVEKSFNAQLTGKPGRRLVRKDKHGNVIENITEVPPVPAHNLQLSIDERCRR
;
A
#
# COMPACT_ATOMS: atom_id res chain seq x y z
N MET A 1 51.86 -17.36 84.39
CA MET A 1 50.75 -18.18 83.84
C MET A 1 50.23 -17.53 82.55
N LEU A 2 49.81 -18.38 81.61
CA LEU A 2 49.83 -18.18 80.15
C LEU A 2 48.89 -17.11 79.56
N LYS A 3 49.40 -16.41 78.54
CA LYS A 3 48.67 -15.52 77.62
C LYS A 3 48.00 -16.36 76.51
N LYS A 4 46.68 -16.50 76.52
CA LYS A 4 45.93 -17.21 75.46
C LYS A 4 45.59 -16.22 74.33
N LYS A 5 46.28 -16.31 73.19
CA LYS A 5 45.86 -15.67 71.93
C LYS A 5 44.73 -16.50 71.32
N THR A 6 43.54 -15.94 71.22
CA THR A 6 42.44 -16.49 70.42
C THR A 6 42.68 -16.14 68.95
N LYS A 7 43.05 -17.14 68.14
CA LYS A 7 43.00 -17.02 66.68
C LYS A 7 41.56 -17.28 66.24
N SER A 8 40.87 -16.24 65.78
CA SER A 8 39.60 -16.41 65.06
C SER A 8 39.90 -16.97 63.67
N ALA A 9 39.52 -18.22 63.41
CA ALA A 9 39.63 -18.84 62.11
C ALA A 9 38.45 -18.35 61.24
N ALA A 10 38.66 -17.28 60.48
CA ALA A 10 37.79 -16.99 59.35
C ALA A 10 37.98 -18.11 58.33
N SER A 11 36.98 -18.98 58.17
CA SER A 11 36.96 -20.05 57.17
C SER A 11 36.69 -19.48 55.77
N PHE A 12 37.57 -18.59 55.31
CA PHE A 12 37.62 -18.19 53.92
C PHE A 12 38.12 -19.42 53.16
N THR A 13 37.24 -20.10 52.44
CA THR A 13 37.60 -21.24 51.59
C THR A 13 37.79 -20.71 50.17
N PRO A 14 38.99 -20.21 49.81
CA PRO A 14 39.24 -19.56 48.52
C PRO A 14 38.92 -20.50 47.34
N ILE A 15 38.97 -21.81 47.57
CA ILE A 15 38.62 -22.86 46.61
C ILE A 15 37.13 -22.80 46.23
N ARG A 16 36.22 -22.64 47.20
CA ARG A 16 34.78 -22.57 46.92
C ARG A 16 34.40 -21.29 46.19
N PHE A 17 35.06 -20.18 46.55
CA PHE A 17 34.90 -18.89 45.86
C PHE A 17 35.44 -18.95 44.43
N GLY A 18 36.61 -19.55 44.21
CA GLY A 18 37.17 -19.76 42.88
C GLY A 18 36.28 -20.64 41.98
N LEU A 19 35.71 -21.72 42.53
CA LEU A 19 34.78 -22.60 41.82
C LEU A 19 33.50 -21.85 41.39
N LEU A 20 32.96 -21.00 42.26
CA LEU A 20 31.82 -20.15 41.95
C LEU A 20 32.14 -19.16 40.82
N CYS A 21 33.29 -18.48 40.89
CA CYS A 21 33.72 -17.54 39.84
C CYS A 21 33.90 -18.24 38.48
N VAL A 22 34.48 -19.44 38.46
CA VAL A 22 34.63 -20.23 37.23
C VAL A 22 33.26 -20.66 36.67
N ALA A 23 32.32 -21.06 37.52
CA ALA A 23 30.97 -21.41 37.10
C ALA A 23 30.24 -20.21 36.49
N ILE A 24 30.35 -19.03 37.10
CA ILE A 24 29.76 -17.79 36.59
C ILE A 24 30.39 -17.39 35.25
N LEU A 25 31.72 -17.43 35.15
CA LEU A 25 32.44 -17.11 33.91
C LEU A 25 32.12 -18.11 32.79
N GLY A 26 32.00 -19.40 33.12
CA GLY A 26 31.57 -20.43 32.17
C GLY A 26 30.15 -20.21 31.67
N CYS A 27 29.22 -19.87 32.56
CA CYS A 27 27.85 -19.52 32.19
C CYS A 27 27.81 -18.27 31.28
N LEU A 28 28.57 -17.24 31.62
CA LEU A 28 28.69 -16.01 30.82
C LEU A 28 29.25 -16.31 29.42
N GLY A 29 30.30 -17.12 29.33
CA GLY A 29 30.89 -17.55 28.07
C GLY A 29 29.89 -18.31 27.19
N LEU A 30 29.11 -19.21 27.78
CA LEU A 30 28.06 -19.97 27.07
C LEU A 30 26.96 -19.05 26.54
N LEU A 31 26.55 -18.04 27.32
CA LEU A 31 25.60 -17.01 26.86
C LEU A 31 26.18 -16.18 25.70
N LEU A 32 27.44 -15.78 25.76
CA LEU A 32 28.10 -15.04 24.67
C LEU A 32 28.18 -15.87 23.39
N VAL A 33 28.54 -17.15 23.49
CA VAL A 33 28.53 -18.08 22.36
C VAL A 33 27.11 -18.22 21.79
N ARG A 34 26.09 -18.31 22.65
CA ARG A 34 24.70 -18.40 22.21
C ARG A 34 24.24 -17.12 21.50
N VAL A 35 24.62 -15.95 21.99
CA VAL A 35 24.33 -14.65 21.34
C VAL A 35 25.05 -14.54 20.00
N GLY A 36 26.34 -14.89 19.94
CA GLY A 36 27.11 -14.92 18.70
C GLY A 36 26.52 -15.89 17.66
N TRP A 37 26.07 -17.07 18.10
CA TRP A 37 25.38 -18.03 17.24
C TRP A 37 24.08 -17.45 16.65
N LEU A 38 23.28 -16.76 17.48
CA LEU A 38 22.03 -16.15 17.04
C LEU A 38 22.28 -15.01 16.03
N GLN A 39 23.30 -14.18 16.26
CA GLN A 39 23.63 -13.04 15.40
C GLN A 39 24.30 -13.43 14.07
N ILE A 40 25.13 -14.48 14.05
CA ILE A 40 25.90 -14.88 12.86
C ILE A 40 25.16 -15.89 11.98
N ILE A 41 24.42 -16.85 12.56
CA ILE A 41 23.78 -17.96 11.82
C ILE A 41 22.28 -17.73 11.60
N SER A 42 21.62 -16.94 12.46
CA SER A 42 20.17 -16.67 12.34
C SER A 42 19.75 -15.25 11.91
N PRO A 43 20.59 -14.35 11.33
CA PRO A 43 20.09 -13.06 10.88
C PRO A 43 19.05 -13.23 9.76
N ASP A 44 19.23 -14.22 8.87
CA ASP A 44 18.37 -14.41 7.70
C ASP A 44 16.91 -14.75 8.02
N ASN A 45 16.64 -15.54 9.07
CA ASN A 45 15.26 -15.94 9.38
C ASN A 45 14.46 -14.83 10.08
N LEU A 46 15.13 -14.03 10.92
CA LEU A 46 14.51 -12.87 11.57
C LEU A 46 14.28 -11.73 10.57
N VAL A 47 15.29 -11.43 9.75
CA VAL A 47 15.17 -10.41 8.70
C VAL A 47 14.12 -10.80 7.66
N LYS A 48 14.04 -12.06 7.24
CA LYS A 48 12.96 -12.54 6.35
C LYS A 48 11.57 -12.40 6.97
N GLN A 49 11.43 -12.64 8.28
CA GLN A 49 10.15 -12.45 8.97
C GLN A 49 9.77 -10.97 9.11
N GLU A 50 10.74 -10.08 9.30
CA GLU A 50 10.52 -8.63 9.27
C GLU A 50 10.17 -8.14 7.86
N ASP A 51 10.89 -8.60 6.85
CA ASP A 51 10.65 -8.27 5.45
C ASP A 51 9.27 -8.73 4.97
N MET A 52 8.84 -9.95 5.32
CA MET A 52 7.46 -10.40 5.01
C MET A 52 6.37 -9.55 5.66
N ARG A 53 6.67 -8.83 6.75
CA ARG A 53 5.71 -7.96 7.45
C ARG A 53 5.71 -6.53 6.93
N SER A 54 6.86 -6.01 6.51
CA SER A 54 7.03 -4.59 6.19
C SER A 54 7.17 -4.28 4.70
N LEU A 55 7.52 -5.27 3.87
CA LEU A 55 7.62 -5.09 2.42
C LEU A 55 6.24 -5.16 1.76
N ARG A 56 5.93 -4.16 0.94
CA ARG A 56 4.73 -4.11 0.11
C ARG A 56 5.13 -3.87 -1.33
N GLU A 57 4.61 -4.69 -2.23
CA GLU A 57 4.70 -4.44 -3.66
C GLU A 57 3.51 -3.56 -4.06
N GLU A 58 3.80 -2.39 -4.63
CA GLU A 58 2.80 -1.47 -5.13
C GLU A 58 2.94 -1.31 -6.65
N PRO A 59 1.84 -1.42 -7.41
CA PRO A 59 1.87 -1.14 -8.83
C PRO A 59 2.07 0.36 -9.06
N VAL A 60 3.01 0.71 -9.92
CA VAL A 60 3.15 2.07 -10.43
C VAL A 60 2.18 2.21 -11.60
N ALA A 61 1.21 3.12 -11.45
CA ALA A 61 0.16 3.32 -12.44
C ALA A 61 0.74 3.77 -13.79
N VAL A 62 0.12 3.30 -14.87
CA VAL A 62 0.42 3.71 -16.24
C VAL A 62 -0.83 4.24 -16.86
N GLU A 63 -0.72 5.40 -17.47
CA GLU A 63 -1.83 5.99 -18.19
C GLU A 63 -2.07 5.25 -19.50
N ARG A 64 -3.35 5.05 -19.83
CA ARG A 64 -3.76 4.44 -21.09
C ARG A 64 -3.43 5.39 -22.25
N GLY A 65 -2.93 4.83 -23.34
CA GLY A 65 -2.48 5.58 -24.52
C GLY A 65 -3.57 6.43 -25.15
N MET A 66 -3.21 7.56 -25.72
CA MET A 66 -4.13 8.47 -26.39
C MET A 66 -4.56 7.90 -27.75
N ILE A 67 -5.84 8.04 -28.09
CA ILE A 67 -6.30 7.81 -29.46
C ILE A 67 -6.53 9.17 -30.11
N SER A 68 -5.90 9.39 -31.25
CA SER A 68 -6.06 10.61 -32.05
C SER A 68 -6.56 10.31 -33.46
N ASP A 69 -7.10 11.31 -34.12
CA ASP A 69 -7.49 11.22 -35.51
C ASP A 69 -6.31 11.48 -36.47
N ARG A 70 -6.57 11.48 -37.79
CA ARG A 70 -5.53 11.67 -38.81
C ARG A 70 -4.82 13.03 -38.74
N GLU A 71 -5.47 14.05 -38.18
CA GLU A 71 -4.91 15.40 -38.00
C GLU A 71 -4.30 15.58 -36.59
N GLY A 72 -4.30 14.53 -35.77
CA GLY A 72 -3.74 14.54 -34.42
C GLY A 72 -4.69 15.07 -33.35
N ARG A 73 -5.98 15.28 -33.66
CA ARG A 73 -6.96 15.69 -32.65
C ARG A 73 -7.27 14.56 -31.68
N PRO A 74 -7.40 14.83 -30.37
CA PRO A 74 -7.67 13.80 -29.38
C PRO A 74 -9.11 13.29 -29.51
N LEU A 75 -9.24 11.99 -29.79
CA LEU A 75 -10.52 11.28 -29.84
C LEU A 75 -10.83 10.55 -28.52
N ALA A 76 -9.79 10.07 -27.84
CA ALA A 76 -9.90 9.49 -26.51
C ALA A 76 -8.63 9.76 -25.68
N VAL A 77 -8.82 10.28 -24.47
CA VAL A 77 -7.75 10.69 -23.56
C VAL A 77 -7.98 10.10 -22.17
N SER A 78 -6.89 9.86 -21.46
CA SER A 78 -6.90 9.42 -20.06
C SER A 78 -6.89 10.64 -19.17
N VAL A 79 -7.89 10.77 -18.30
CA VAL A 79 -8.02 11.90 -17.37
C VAL A 79 -7.75 11.39 -15.96
N PRO A 80 -6.89 12.08 -15.17
CA PRO A 80 -6.62 11.69 -13.79
C PRO A 80 -7.89 11.84 -12.95
N VAL A 81 -8.19 10.82 -12.17
CA VAL A 81 -9.28 10.79 -11.19
C VAL A 81 -8.81 10.07 -9.95
N SER A 82 -9.58 10.15 -8.88
CA SER A 82 -9.23 9.45 -7.64
C SER A 82 -10.29 8.42 -7.28
N ALA A 83 -9.87 7.41 -6.54
CA ALA A 83 -10.74 6.49 -5.84
C ALA A 83 -10.50 6.62 -4.35
N ILE A 84 -11.57 6.42 -3.58
CA ILE A 84 -11.53 6.35 -2.13
C ILE A 84 -11.78 4.91 -1.74
N TRP A 85 -10.90 4.40 -0.89
CA TRP A 85 -11.01 3.07 -0.35
C TRP A 85 -10.82 3.10 1.16
N ILE A 86 -11.31 2.06 1.82
CA ILE A 86 -11.21 1.88 3.25
C ILE A 86 -10.51 0.54 3.54
N ASP A 87 -9.74 0.50 4.62
CA ASP A 87 -9.16 -0.69 5.23
C ASP A 87 -10.00 -1.07 6.46
N PRO A 88 -10.99 -1.99 6.32
CA PRO A 88 -11.88 -2.36 7.40
C PRO A 88 -11.16 -2.77 8.68
N GLN A 89 -10.05 -3.51 8.59
CA GLN A 89 -9.31 -3.94 9.75
C GLN A 89 -8.79 -2.74 10.55
N THR A 90 -8.11 -1.80 9.88
CA THR A 90 -7.58 -0.59 10.52
C THR A 90 -8.68 0.33 11.02
N THR A 91 -9.80 0.44 10.31
CA THR A 91 -10.95 1.22 10.76
C THR A 91 -11.55 0.62 12.04
N MET A 92 -11.73 -0.70 12.11
CA MET A 92 -12.29 -1.39 13.29
C MET A 92 -11.35 -1.30 14.50
N GLU A 93 -10.03 -1.43 14.31
CA GLU A 93 -9.02 -1.25 15.37
C GLU A 93 -9.07 0.17 15.98
N LYS A 94 -9.46 1.17 15.20
CA LYS A 94 -9.54 2.59 15.60
C LYS A 94 -10.93 3.05 16.01
N GLY A 95 -11.83 2.13 16.37
CA GLY A 95 -13.17 2.44 16.87
C GLY A 95 -14.30 2.35 15.84
N GLY A 96 -14.01 1.82 14.65
CA GLY A 96 -15.00 1.58 13.60
C GLY A 96 -15.42 2.84 12.84
N VAL A 97 -16.46 2.69 12.02
CA VAL A 97 -17.11 3.80 11.33
C VAL A 97 -17.90 4.59 12.38
N GLY A 98 -17.46 5.81 12.66
CA GLY A 98 -18.10 6.67 13.64
C GLY A 98 -19.34 7.37 13.08
N TYR A 99 -20.28 7.73 13.96
CA TYR A 99 -21.42 8.60 13.64
C TYR A 99 -21.12 10.08 13.90
N GLY A 100 -19.84 10.46 13.80
CA GLY A 100 -19.40 11.84 14.02
C GLY A 100 -19.50 12.71 12.76
N PRO A 101 -19.33 14.04 12.90
CA PRO A 101 -19.50 15.00 11.81
C PRO A 101 -18.56 14.74 10.62
N ARG A 102 -17.34 14.24 10.87
CA ARG A 102 -16.36 13.92 9.81
C ARG A 102 -16.82 12.75 8.93
N TRP A 103 -17.37 11.70 9.53
CA TRP A 103 -17.89 10.54 8.80
C TRP A 103 -19.15 10.89 8.03
N GLN A 104 -20.01 11.72 8.62
CA GLN A 104 -21.21 12.20 7.96
C GLN A 104 -20.88 13.11 6.76
N ALA A 105 -19.91 14.02 6.90
CA ALA A 105 -19.45 14.88 5.81
C ALA A 105 -18.89 14.07 4.62
N MET A 106 -18.12 13.00 4.89
CA MET A 106 -17.67 12.09 3.83
C MET A 106 -18.84 11.34 3.18
N ALA A 107 -19.77 10.82 3.98
CA ALA A 107 -20.92 10.07 3.48
C ALA A 107 -21.80 10.95 2.58
N GLU A 108 -22.05 12.20 2.98
CA GLU A 108 -22.79 13.19 2.19
C GLU A 108 -22.07 13.53 0.88
N ALA A 109 -20.75 13.78 0.93
CA ALA A 109 -19.96 14.06 -0.27
C ALA A 109 -19.95 12.90 -1.27
N LEU A 110 -19.98 11.66 -0.77
CA LEU A 110 -20.01 10.46 -1.61
C LEU A 110 -21.43 9.96 -1.93
N HIS A 111 -22.46 10.67 -1.45
CA HIS A 111 -23.86 10.25 -1.54
C HIS A 111 -24.12 8.83 -1.02
N LEU A 112 -23.41 8.45 0.05
CA LEU A 112 -23.53 7.15 0.71
C LEU A 112 -24.35 7.27 1.99
N ASN A 113 -25.09 6.21 2.33
CA ASN A 113 -25.71 6.11 3.65
C ASN A 113 -24.66 5.64 4.67
N LEU A 114 -24.48 6.41 5.75
CA LEU A 114 -23.48 6.12 6.77
C LEU A 114 -23.75 4.78 7.49
N GLY A 115 -25.02 4.43 7.72
CA GLY A 115 -25.39 3.15 8.34
C GLY A 115 -25.05 1.95 7.45
N GLU A 116 -25.32 2.05 6.15
CA GLU A 116 -24.96 1.02 5.17
C GLU A 116 -23.44 0.89 5.04
N LEU A 117 -22.71 2.00 5.05
CA LEU A 117 -21.24 2.01 5.03
C LEU A 117 -20.68 1.31 6.26
N ALA A 118 -21.20 1.61 7.46
CA ALA A 118 -20.80 0.95 8.69
C ALA A 118 -21.05 -0.56 8.64
N GLN A 119 -22.21 -0.99 8.15
CA GLN A 119 -22.55 -2.41 7.99
C GLN A 119 -21.65 -3.10 6.94
N ARG A 120 -21.34 -2.44 5.83
CA ARG A 120 -20.45 -2.96 4.79
C ARG A 120 -19.01 -3.16 5.29
N VAL A 121 -18.53 -2.26 6.15
CA VAL A 121 -17.23 -2.40 6.82
C VAL A 121 -17.25 -3.54 7.84
N GLN A 122 -18.29 -3.61 8.68
CA GLN A 122 -18.44 -4.64 9.71
C GLN A 122 -18.60 -6.06 9.14
N SER A 123 -19.21 -6.20 7.97
CA SER A 123 -19.35 -7.49 7.27
C SER A 123 -18.03 -8.01 6.69
N HIS A 124 -17.00 -7.18 6.57
CA HIS A 124 -15.69 -7.54 6.02
C HIS A 124 -14.54 -7.19 6.99
N PRO A 125 -14.55 -7.69 8.24
CA PRO A 125 -13.64 -7.23 9.29
C PRO A 125 -12.18 -7.61 9.05
N HIS A 126 -11.93 -8.63 8.23
CA HIS A 126 -10.59 -9.11 7.86
C HIS A 126 -10.11 -8.58 6.51
N ALA A 127 -10.93 -7.82 5.78
CA ALA A 127 -10.51 -7.22 4.52
C ALA A 127 -9.52 -6.08 4.78
N ARG A 128 -8.50 -5.98 3.94
CA ARG A 128 -7.50 -4.90 3.95
C ARG A 128 -7.81 -3.80 2.94
N PHE A 129 -8.84 -4.00 2.11
CA PHE A 129 -9.16 -3.12 1.00
C PHE A 129 -10.64 -3.24 0.63
N LEU A 130 -11.35 -2.12 0.57
CA LEU A 130 -12.73 -2.03 0.12
C LEU A 130 -12.95 -0.66 -0.54
N TYR A 131 -13.42 -0.64 -1.79
CA TYR A 131 -13.79 0.62 -2.45
C TYR A 131 -15.02 1.26 -1.80
N LEU A 132 -14.91 2.55 -1.47
CA LEU A 132 -16.04 3.40 -1.10
C LEU A 132 -16.62 4.10 -2.34
N ALA A 133 -15.75 4.72 -3.13
CA ALA A 133 -16.12 5.38 -4.37
C ALA A 133 -14.96 5.30 -5.37
N ARG A 134 -15.28 5.27 -6.67
CA ARG A 134 -14.29 5.22 -7.76
C ARG A 134 -14.54 6.36 -8.75
N GLN A 135 -13.49 6.75 -9.46
CA GLN A 135 -13.54 7.78 -10.52
C GLN A 135 -14.16 9.12 -10.07
N ILE A 136 -13.89 9.54 -8.84
CA ILE A 136 -14.34 10.83 -8.31
C ILE A 136 -13.35 11.95 -8.69
N ASN A 137 -13.82 13.20 -8.62
CA ASN A 137 -12.98 14.37 -8.86
C ASN A 137 -11.81 14.40 -7.84
N PRO A 138 -10.54 14.53 -8.29
CA PRO A 138 -9.39 14.64 -7.40
C PRO A 138 -9.54 15.70 -6.30
N GLU A 139 -10.15 16.85 -6.59
CA GLU A 139 -10.34 17.92 -5.59
C GLU A 139 -11.27 17.47 -4.45
N GLN A 140 -12.35 16.75 -4.79
CA GLN A 140 -13.26 16.18 -3.82
C GLN A 140 -12.59 15.08 -2.99
N ALA A 141 -11.73 14.27 -3.63
CA ALA A 141 -10.97 13.22 -2.98
C ALA A 141 -10.00 13.81 -1.95
N GLU A 142 -9.25 14.84 -2.33
CA GLU A 142 -8.31 15.55 -1.46
C GLU A 142 -9.02 16.21 -0.26
N TRP A 143 -10.23 16.75 -0.48
CA TRP A 143 -11.06 17.26 0.61
C TRP A 143 -11.46 16.15 1.60
N ILE A 144 -11.83 14.96 1.12
CA ILE A 144 -12.13 13.82 1.99
C ILE A 144 -10.89 13.33 2.74
N ASP A 145 -9.72 13.31 2.10
CA ASP A 145 -8.45 12.92 2.74
C ASP A 145 -8.07 13.87 3.89
N LYS A 146 -8.34 15.18 3.73
CA LYS A 146 -8.20 16.21 4.79
C LYS A 146 -9.13 15.97 5.98
N LEU A 147 -10.18 15.16 5.83
CA LEU A 147 -10.97 14.72 6.98
C LEU A 147 -10.23 13.72 7.85
N HIS A 148 -9.06 13.20 7.47
CA HIS A 148 -8.16 12.31 8.24
C HIS A 148 -8.84 11.09 8.87
N LEU A 149 -9.82 10.51 8.17
CA LEU A 149 -10.63 9.41 8.70
C LEU A 149 -9.80 8.13 8.86
N PRO A 150 -9.93 7.40 9.97
CA PRO A 150 -9.10 6.24 10.24
C PRO A 150 -9.38 5.10 9.26
N GLY A 151 -8.35 4.68 8.54
CA GLY A 151 -8.42 3.59 7.57
C GLY A 151 -9.00 3.98 6.23
N VAL A 152 -9.32 5.25 5.99
CA VAL A 152 -9.72 5.76 4.68
C VAL A 152 -8.49 6.32 3.98
N TYR A 153 -8.32 5.97 2.71
CA TYR A 153 -7.16 6.39 1.91
C TYR A 153 -7.58 6.70 0.48
N LEU A 154 -6.74 7.51 -0.18
CA LEU A 154 -6.84 7.79 -1.60
C LEU A 154 -6.09 6.76 -2.43
N ARG A 155 -6.55 6.58 -3.67
CA ARG A 155 -5.85 5.85 -4.71
C ARG A 155 -5.98 6.60 -6.02
N ASP A 156 -4.86 6.84 -6.68
CA ASP A 156 -4.85 7.43 -8.01
C ASP A 156 -5.41 6.43 -9.02
N GLU A 157 -6.34 6.91 -9.83
CA GLU A 157 -6.91 6.18 -10.95
C GLU A 157 -6.91 7.09 -12.19
N SER A 158 -7.23 6.51 -13.33
CA SER A 158 -7.55 7.29 -14.53
C SER A 158 -8.93 6.88 -15.01
N ARG A 159 -9.63 7.78 -15.71
CA ARG A 159 -10.82 7.42 -16.47
C ARG A 159 -10.64 7.80 -17.92
N ARG A 160 -11.33 7.07 -18.79
CA ARG A 160 -11.35 7.41 -20.21
C ARG A 160 -12.34 8.53 -20.50
N PHE A 161 -11.90 9.54 -21.24
CA PHE A 161 -12.71 10.67 -21.70
C PHE A 161 -12.67 10.75 -23.22
N TYR A 162 -13.82 11.03 -23.84
CA TYR A 162 -14.02 11.03 -25.29
C TYR A 162 -14.48 12.42 -25.75
N PRO A 163 -13.56 13.35 -26.11
CA PRO A 163 -13.92 14.73 -26.45
C PRO A 163 -14.90 14.82 -27.63
N ALA A 164 -14.74 13.96 -28.64
CA ALA A 164 -15.59 13.89 -29.82
C ALA A 164 -16.99 13.27 -29.55
N GLY A 165 -17.24 12.79 -28.32
CA GLY A 165 -18.52 12.27 -27.87
C GLY A 165 -19.13 11.23 -28.82
N HIS A 166 -20.39 11.45 -29.20
CA HIS A 166 -21.18 10.51 -30.02
C HIS A 166 -20.69 10.33 -31.46
N VAL A 167 -19.93 11.29 -32.02
CA VAL A 167 -19.56 11.29 -33.45
C VAL A 167 -18.70 10.06 -33.81
N ALA A 168 -17.86 9.64 -32.87
CA ALA A 168 -16.94 8.51 -33.01
C ALA A 168 -17.19 7.40 -31.97
N ALA A 169 -18.19 7.51 -31.10
CA ALA A 169 -18.42 6.58 -29.99
C ALA A 169 -18.52 5.11 -30.44
N ASN A 170 -19.28 4.80 -31.50
CA ASN A 170 -19.43 3.42 -31.96
C ASN A 170 -18.15 2.85 -32.60
N LEU A 171 -17.30 3.71 -33.17
CA LEU A 171 -16.02 3.28 -33.73
C LEU A 171 -14.99 3.08 -32.62
N LEU A 172 -14.85 4.09 -31.75
CA LEU A 172 -13.89 4.09 -30.65
C LEU A 172 -14.24 2.99 -29.64
N GLY A 173 -15.52 2.81 -29.34
CA GLY A 173 -15.99 2.01 -28.23
C GLY A 173 -15.75 2.70 -26.88
N PHE A 174 -15.80 1.92 -25.82
CA PHE A 174 -15.60 2.40 -24.45
C PHE A 174 -14.77 1.44 -23.61
N THR A 175 -14.31 1.93 -22.46
CA THR A 175 -13.62 1.14 -21.44
C THR A 175 -14.52 0.86 -20.23
N ASN A 176 -14.19 -0.19 -19.48
CA ASN A 176 -14.78 -0.42 -18.16
C ASN A 176 -14.15 0.48 -17.07
N VAL A 177 -14.60 0.31 -15.83
CA VAL A 177 -14.07 1.04 -14.65
C VAL A 177 -12.59 0.78 -14.37
N ASP A 178 -12.04 -0.32 -14.89
CA ASP A 178 -10.65 -0.72 -14.75
C ASP A 178 -9.80 -0.34 -15.98
N ASN A 179 -10.29 0.60 -16.81
CA ASN A 179 -9.65 1.08 -18.03
C ASN A 179 -9.36 0.01 -19.10
N GLN A 180 -10.08 -1.12 -19.08
CA GLN A 180 -9.99 -2.14 -20.11
C GLN A 180 -10.98 -1.84 -21.23
N GLY A 181 -10.51 -1.81 -22.48
CA GLY A 181 -11.34 -1.62 -23.66
C GLY A 181 -12.26 -2.82 -23.89
N ILE A 182 -13.57 -2.57 -23.96
CA ILE A 182 -14.59 -3.63 -24.09
C ILE A 182 -15.34 -3.61 -25.42
N GLU A 183 -15.26 -2.51 -26.16
CA GLU A 183 -15.84 -2.35 -27.49
C GLU A 183 -14.93 -1.58 -28.47
N GLY A 184 -15.18 -1.68 -29.77
CA GLY A 184 -14.59 -0.83 -30.81
C GLY A 184 -13.07 -0.92 -30.93
N VAL A 185 -12.45 0.22 -31.28
CA VAL A 185 -11.00 0.42 -31.33
C VAL A 185 -10.37 0.18 -29.95
N GLU A 186 -11.02 0.62 -28.87
CA GLU A 186 -10.53 0.45 -27.50
C GLU A 186 -10.29 -1.02 -27.15
N LYS A 187 -11.21 -1.91 -27.55
CA LYS A 187 -11.06 -3.36 -27.38
C LYS A 187 -9.98 -3.93 -28.30
N SER A 188 -10.02 -3.57 -29.58
CA SER A 188 -9.14 -4.14 -30.62
C SER A 188 -7.67 -3.82 -30.35
N PHE A 189 -7.39 -2.63 -29.83
CA PHE A 189 -6.03 -2.16 -29.51
C PHE A 189 -5.74 -2.14 -28.00
N ASN A 190 -6.53 -2.84 -27.19
CA ASN A 190 -6.41 -2.80 -25.73
C ASN A 190 -4.99 -3.14 -25.23
N ALA A 191 -4.32 -4.11 -25.86
CA ALA A 191 -2.97 -4.50 -25.47
C ALA A 191 -1.92 -3.40 -25.74
N GLN A 192 -2.09 -2.62 -26.81
CA GLN A 192 -1.18 -1.52 -27.16
C GLN A 192 -1.46 -0.29 -26.28
N LEU A 193 -2.73 -0.04 -25.97
CA LEU A 193 -3.19 1.13 -25.22
C LEU A 193 -3.02 0.99 -23.70
N THR A 194 -2.98 -0.21 -23.12
CA THR A 194 -2.91 -0.39 -21.65
C THR A 194 -1.51 -0.12 -21.06
N GLY A 195 -0.44 -0.23 -21.86
CA GLY A 195 0.93 -0.22 -21.32
C GLY A 195 1.20 -1.40 -20.39
N LYS A 196 2.30 -1.37 -19.63
CA LYS A 196 2.57 -2.35 -18.56
C LYS A 196 2.88 -1.63 -17.26
N PRO A 197 2.13 -1.87 -16.17
CA PRO A 197 2.38 -1.23 -14.89
C PRO A 197 3.79 -1.56 -14.39
N GLY A 198 4.44 -0.56 -13.81
CA GLY A 198 5.69 -0.74 -13.08
C GLY A 198 5.42 -1.38 -11.73
N ARG A 199 6.47 -1.76 -11.02
CA ARG A 199 6.34 -2.35 -9.68
C ARG A 199 7.40 -1.73 -8.78
N ARG A 200 6.97 -1.17 -7.65
CA ARG A 200 7.88 -0.69 -6.62
C ARG A 200 7.74 -1.54 -5.37
N LEU A 201 8.87 -1.93 -4.81
CA LEU A 201 8.96 -2.59 -3.53
C LEU A 201 9.25 -1.53 -2.47
N VAL A 202 8.26 -1.28 -1.62
CA VAL A 202 8.32 -0.25 -0.58
C VAL A 202 8.33 -0.89 0.80
N ARG A 203 9.13 -0.34 1.71
CA ARG A 203 9.08 -0.67 3.14
C ARG A 203 8.18 0.34 3.84
N LYS A 204 7.13 -0.16 4.51
CA LYS A 204 6.18 0.70 5.25
C LYS A 204 6.38 0.63 6.76
N ASP A 205 6.11 1.74 7.43
CA ASP A 205 6.02 1.80 8.90
C ASP A 205 4.70 1.20 9.41
N LYS A 206 4.54 1.16 10.74
CA LYS A 206 3.33 0.68 11.43
C LYS A 206 2.09 1.54 11.14
N HIS A 207 2.28 2.74 10.63
CA HIS A 207 1.25 3.72 10.30
C HIS A 207 0.92 3.73 8.80
N GLY A 208 1.61 2.93 7.97
CA GLY A 208 1.41 2.83 6.53
C GLY A 208 2.23 3.80 5.68
N ASN A 209 3.10 4.60 6.29
CA ASN A 209 3.98 5.54 5.58
C ASN A 209 5.13 4.78 4.92
N VAL A 210 5.50 5.18 3.70
CA VAL A 210 6.66 4.62 3.00
C VAL A 210 7.94 5.19 3.61
N ILE A 211 8.78 4.31 4.17
CA ILE A 211 10.09 4.65 4.76
C ILE A 211 11.17 4.61 3.68
N GLU A 212 11.12 3.58 2.82
CA GLU A 212 12.21 3.28 1.90
C GLU A 212 11.69 2.59 0.63
N ASN A 213 12.20 3.02 -0.53
CA ASN A 213 12.01 2.35 -1.82
C ASN A 213 13.22 1.44 -2.05
N ILE A 214 13.00 0.12 -2.05
CA ILE A 214 14.10 -0.85 -2.14
C ILE A 214 14.44 -1.15 -3.60
N THR A 215 13.41 -1.45 -4.40
CA THR A 215 13.55 -1.76 -5.82
C THR A 215 12.40 -1.15 -6.59
N GLU A 216 12.69 -0.53 -7.72
CA GLU A 216 11.70 -0.01 -8.64
C GLU A 216 11.92 -0.58 -10.03
N VAL A 217 10.91 -1.28 -10.54
CA VAL A 217 10.82 -1.67 -11.94
C VAL A 217 9.98 -0.61 -12.64
N PRO A 218 10.57 0.20 -13.54
CA PRO A 218 9.85 1.29 -14.16
C PRO A 218 8.70 0.76 -15.03
N PRO A 219 7.59 1.50 -15.14
CA PRO A 219 6.51 1.15 -16.03
C PRO A 219 6.94 1.21 -17.50
N VAL A 220 6.29 0.39 -18.34
CA VAL A 220 6.36 0.54 -19.79
C VAL A 220 5.18 1.40 -20.23
N PRO A 221 5.42 2.59 -20.83
CA PRO A 221 4.35 3.49 -21.23
C PRO A 221 3.45 2.84 -22.28
N ALA A 222 2.18 3.23 -22.28
CA ALA A 222 1.25 2.85 -23.32
C ALA A 222 1.61 3.48 -24.67
N HIS A 223 1.22 2.82 -25.75
CA HIS A 223 1.37 3.39 -27.09
C HIS A 223 0.18 4.27 -27.43
N ASN A 224 0.44 5.40 -28.07
CA ASN A 224 -0.61 6.22 -28.66
C ASN A 224 -1.02 5.63 -30.01
N LEU A 225 -2.30 5.74 -30.35
CA LEU A 225 -2.86 5.23 -31.59
C LEU A 225 -3.40 6.39 -32.43
N GLN A 226 -2.89 6.51 -33.65
CA GLN A 226 -3.42 7.46 -34.62
C GLN A 226 -4.33 6.72 -35.61
N LEU A 227 -5.58 7.16 -35.72
CA LEU A 227 -6.55 6.61 -36.65
C LEU A 227 -6.49 7.33 -38.01
N SER A 228 -6.92 6.64 -39.06
CA SER A 228 -7.06 7.21 -40.40
C SER A 228 -8.32 8.07 -40.57
N ILE A 229 -9.23 8.05 -39.60
CA ILE A 229 -10.48 8.81 -39.64
C ILE A 229 -10.23 10.31 -39.46
N ASP A 230 -11.12 11.11 -40.03
CA ASP A 230 -11.19 12.55 -39.83
C ASP A 230 -12.47 12.86 -39.04
N GLU A 231 -12.32 13.46 -37.86
CA GLU A 231 -13.44 13.91 -37.05
C GLU A 231 -14.39 14.86 -37.82
N ARG A 232 -13.88 15.65 -38.77
CA ARG A 232 -14.65 16.67 -39.50
C ARG A 232 -15.54 16.11 -40.61
N CYS A 233 -15.24 14.94 -41.17
CA CYS A 233 -15.96 14.38 -42.31
C CYS A 233 -17.37 13.84 -41.98
N ARG A 234 -17.83 13.92 -40.72
CA ARG A 234 -19.11 13.35 -40.27
C ARG A 234 -20.11 14.38 -39.74
N ARG A 235 -19.95 15.66 -40.09
CA ARG A 235 -20.95 16.73 -39.86
C ARG A 235 -21.82 16.95 -41.08
#